data_AF-A0AAE4IFK8-F1
#
_entry.id   AF-A0AAE4IFK8-F1
#
_cell.length_a   1.000
_cell.length_b   1.000
_cell.length_c   1.000
_cell.angle_alpha   90.00
_cell.angle_beta   90.00
_cell.angle_gamma   90.00
#
_symmetry.space_group_name_H-M   'P 1'
#
loop_
_entity.id
_entity.type
_entity.pdbx_description
1 polymer ?
#
loop_
_entity_poly.entity_id
_entity_poly.type
_entity_poly.pdbx_seq_one_letter_code
_entity_poly.pdbx_strand_id
1 'polypeptide(L)'
;MGLFGKSEEERRIEIIQHEVVIVNSLIMSLLTIEEKGMYYCQSHTSEIRDINNKLMMHMQVIQEHSNNMPSSSFVKIPVQWSDGVSTGSMFDWMTLTTITINNIADQLEEWGICIL
;
A
#
# COMPACT_ATOMS: atom_id res chain seq x y z
N MET A 1 -40.05 -4.81 5.25
CA MET A 1 -38.92 -3.87 5.12
C MET A 1 -37.69 -4.59 5.62
N GLY A 2 -36.81 -5.04 4.72
CA GLY A 2 -35.70 -5.94 5.04
C GLY A 2 -34.57 -5.23 5.78
N LEU A 3 -34.11 -5.84 6.87
CA LEU A 3 -32.90 -5.48 7.61
C LEU A 3 -31.66 -5.76 6.76
N PHE A 4 -31.33 -4.88 5.82
CA PHE A 4 -30.08 -4.99 5.04
C PHE A 4 -28.98 -4.15 5.69
N GLY A 5 -28.36 -4.72 6.72
CA GLY A 5 -27.01 -4.30 7.12
C GLY A 5 -25.97 -4.96 6.20
N LYS A 6 -24.87 -4.26 5.90
CA LYS A 6 -23.75 -4.84 5.15
C LYS A 6 -23.28 -6.14 5.82
N SER A 7 -23.03 -7.16 5.02
CA SER A 7 -22.41 -8.41 5.46
C SER A 7 -21.00 -8.13 6.00
N GLU A 8 -20.49 -9.05 6.80
CA GLU A 8 -19.12 -8.97 7.31
C GLU A 8 -18.08 -8.96 6.17
N GLU A 9 -18.34 -9.70 5.09
CA GLU A 9 -17.51 -9.69 3.89
C GLU A 9 -17.49 -8.30 3.24
N GLU A 10 -18.66 -7.67 3.06
CA GLU A 10 -18.75 -6.32 2.48
C GLU A 10 -18.02 -5.27 3.34
N ARG A 11 -18.13 -5.36 4.68
CA ARG A 11 -17.40 -4.45 5.58
C ARG A 11 -15.89 -4.62 5.44
N ARG A 12 -15.41 -5.86 5.40
CA ARG A 12 -13.98 -6.15 5.19
C ARG A 12 -13.47 -5.65 3.86
N ILE A 13 -14.25 -5.85 2.78
CA ILE A 13 -13.93 -5.33 1.44
C ILE A 13 -13.78 -3.81 1.48
N GLU A 14 -14.70 -3.09 2.10
CA GLU A 14 -14.65 -1.62 2.20
C GLU A 14 -13.44 -1.13 2.99
N ILE A 15 -13.09 -1.81 4.08
CA ILE A 15 -11.87 -1.50 4.84
C ILE A 15 -10.65 -1.69 3.94
N ILE A 16 -10.51 -2.85 3.28
CA ILE A 16 -9.36 -3.11 2.42
C ILE A 16 -9.28 -2.09 1.28
N GLN A 17 -10.40 -1.74 0.65
CA GLN A 17 -10.45 -0.71 -0.40
C GLN A 17 -9.94 0.64 0.10
N HIS A 18 -10.34 1.05 1.31
CA HIS A 18 -9.86 2.28 1.93
C HIS A 18 -8.35 2.23 2.21
N GLU A 19 -7.87 1.13 2.76
CA GLU A 19 -6.44 0.96 3.07
C GLU A 19 -5.57 0.92 1.80
N VAL A 20 -6.04 0.30 0.72
CA VAL A 20 -5.36 0.30 -0.59
C VAL A 20 -5.11 1.74 -1.08
N VAL A 21 -6.10 2.62 -0.96
CA VAL A 21 -5.96 4.03 -1.38
C VAL A 21 -4.87 4.74 -0.57
N ILE A 22 -4.84 4.50 0.74
CA ILE A 22 -3.81 5.08 1.62
C ILE A 22 -2.43 4.55 1.27
N VAL A 23 -2.28 3.22 1.13
CA VAL A 23 -1.00 2.58 0.76
C VAL A 23 -0.49 3.14 -0.57
N ASN A 24 -1.35 3.26 -1.59
CA ASN A 24 -0.96 3.84 -2.88
C ASN A 24 -0.45 5.26 -2.74
N SER A 25 -1.13 6.11 -1.95
CA SER A 25 -0.68 7.47 -1.71
C SER A 25 0.68 7.55 -1.00
N LEU A 26 0.95 6.63 -0.08
CA LEU A 26 2.22 6.57 0.66
C LEU A 26 3.36 6.07 -0.25
N ILE A 27 3.12 5.06 -1.09
CA ILE A 27 4.11 4.58 -2.07
C ILE A 27 4.46 5.69 -3.05
N MET A 28 3.47 6.42 -3.58
CA MET A 28 3.72 7.54 -4.48
C MET A 28 4.53 8.66 -3.82
N SER A 29 4.28 8.92 -2.53
CA SER A 29 5.10 9.86 -1.76
C SER A 29 6.55 9.38 -1.66
N LEU A 30 6.79 8.09 -1.38
CA LEU A 30 8.14 7.54 -1.36
C LEU A 30 8.83 7.62 -2.73
N LEU A 31 8.15 7.24 -3.80
CA LEU A 31 8.67 7.36 -5.17
C LEU A 31 9.05 8.82 -5.49
N THR A 32 8.17 9.76 -5.17
CA THR A 32 8.43 11.20 -5.40
C THR A 32 9.64 11.70 -4.60
N ILE A 33 9.90 11.14 -3.41
CA ILE A 33 11.07 11.48 -2.60
C ILE A 33 12.34 10.85 -3.20
N GLU A 34 12.27 9.56 -3.57
CA GLU A 34 13.37 8.81 -4.18
C GLU A 34 13.81 9.45 -5.51
N GLU A 35 12.86 9.87 -6.37
CA GLU A 35 13.12 10.56 -7.64
C GLU A 35 13.91 11.88 -7.49
N LYS A 36 13.84 12.52 -6.31
CA LYS A 36 14.65 13.73 -6.02
C LYS A 36 16.12 13.41 -5.75
N GLY A 37 16.45 12.13 -5.59
CA GLY A 37 17.80 11.60 -5.49
C GLY A 37 18.39 11.61 -4.08
N MET A 38 19.61 11.06 -4.00
CA MET A 38 20.35 10.78 -2.76
C MET A 38 20.40 11.96 -1.78
N TYR A 39 20.83 13.14 -2.22
CA TYR A 39 21.02 14.29 -1.32
C TYR A 39 19.72 14.76 -0.68
N TYR A 40 18.61 14.72 -1.44
CA TYR A 40 17.30 15.05 -0.92
C TYR A 40 16.89 14.01 0.12
N CYS A 41 17.01 12.73 -0.20
CA CYS A 41 16.63 11.64 0.70
C CYS A 41 17.43 11.67 2.01
N GLN A 42 18.75 11.91 1.96
CA GLN A 42 19.60 12.04 3.14
C GLN A 42 19.18 13.20 4.05
N SER A 43 18.62 14.27 3.47
CA SER A 43 18.12 15.43 4.22
C SER A 43 16.69 15.22 4.78
N HIS A 44 15.96 14.22 4.29
CA HIS A 44 14.55 13.95 4.63
C HIS A 44 14.33 12.55 5.22
N THR A 45 15.35 11.97 5.86
CA THR A 45 15.29 10.60 6.43
C THR A 45 14.17 10.41 7.46
N SER A 46 13.80 11.45 8.21
CA SER A 46 12.67 11.40 9.16
C SER A 46 11.32 11.25 8.45
N GLU A 47 11.11 11.98 7.35
CA GLU A 47 9.90 11.90 6.51
C GLU A 47 9.79 10.52 5.88
N ILE A 48 10.89 10.01 5.31
CA ILE A 48 10.96 8.67 4.72
C ILE A 48 10.60 7.60 5.77
N ARG A 49 11.16 7.69 6.98
CA ARG A 49 10.86 6.75 8.07
C ARG A 49 9.40 6.81 8.51
N ASP A 50 8.83 8.02 8.62
CA ASP A 50 7.40 8.19 8.96
C ASP A 50 6.49 7.55 7.90
N ILE A 51 6.79 7.77 6.62
CA ILE A 51 6.04 7.15 5.53
C ILE A 51 6.18 5.62 5.57
N ASN A 52 7.39 5.08 5.80
CA ASN A 52 7.61 3.64 5.90
C ASN A 52 6.83 3.00 7.07
N ASN A 53 6.83 3.65 8.23
CA ASN A 53 6.06 3.18 9.39
C ASN A 53 4.56 3.15 9.13
N LYS A 54 4.04 4.18 8.45
CA LYS A 54 2.63 4.22 8.03
C LYS A 54 2.33 3.12 7.02
N LEU A 55 3.20 2.90 6.04
CA LEU A 55 3.05 1.81 5.07
C LEU A 55 2.95 0.45 5.75
N MET A 56 3.84 0.15 6.70
CA MET A 56 3.79 -1.10 7.46
C MET A 56 2.47 -1.26 8.21
N MET A 57 2.00 -0.20 8.88
CA MET A 57 0.74 -0.22 9.62
C MET A 57 -0.46 -0.51 8.71
N HIS A 58 -0.59 0.22 7.60
CA HIS A 58 -1.72 0.06 6.69
C HIS A 58 -1.67 -1.29 5.94
N MET A 59 -0.48 -1.77 5.57
CA MET A 59 -0.30 -3.11 5.01
C MET A 59 -0.70 -4.20 6.00
N GLN A 60 -0.42 -4.04 7.29
CA GLN A 60 -0.87 -4.97 8.33
C GLN A 60 -2.41 -5.00 8.44
N VAL A 61 -3.07 -3.84 8.39
CA VAL A 61 -4.56 -3.78 8.41
C VAL A 61 -5.14 -4.53 7.21
N ILE A 62 -4.56 -4.38 6.01
CA ILE A 62 -4.97 -5.13 4.82
C ILE A 62 -4.79 -6.64 5.05
N GLN A 63 -3.66 -7.08 5.60
CA GLN A 63 -3.41 -8.48 5.91
C GLN A 63 -4.44 -9.05 6.91
N GLU A 64 -4.74 -8.31 7.98
CA GLU A 64 -5.70 -8.72 9.00
C GLU A 64 -7.12 -8.90 8.43
N HIS A 65 -7.57 -7.97 7.58
CA HIS A 65 -8.91 -8.00 7.01
C HIS A 65 -9.04 -8.97 5.82
N SER A 66 -7.95 -9.20 5.09
CA SER A 66 -7.89 -10.18 4.00
C SER A 66 -7.75 -11.62 4.49
N ASN A 67 -7.28 -11.83 5.72
CA ASN A 67 -7.06 -13.17 6.25
C ASN A 67 -8.36 -13.99 6.24
N ASN A 68 -8.25 -15.20 5.69
CA ASN A 68 -9.34 -16.16 5.49
C ASN A 68 -10.51 -15.67 4.61
N MET A 69 -10.37 -14.56 3.88
CA MET A 69 -11.36 -14.19 2.86
C MET A 69 -11.26 -15.17 1.67
N PRO A 70 -12.39 -15.54 1.06
CA PRO A 70 -12.35 -16.39 -0.12
C PRO A 70 -11.77 -15.62 -1.31
N SER A 71 -11.03 -16.33 -2.17
CA SER A 71 -10.35 -15.78 -3.36
C SER A 71 -11.30 -14.93 -4.24
N SER A 72 -12.57 -15.34 -4.32
CA SER A 72 -13.62 -14.64 -5.07
C SER A 72 -13.95 -13.24 -4.54
N SER A 73 -13.70 -12.95 -3.27
CA SER A 73 -13.97 -11.64 -2.68
C SER A 73 -12.90 -10.61 -3.07
N PHE A 74 -11.67 -11.05 -3.33
CA PHE A 74 -10.58 -10.17 -3.76
C PHE A 74 -10.82 -9.55 -5.14
N VAL A 75 -11.57 -10.22 -6.00
CA VAL A 75 -11.98 -9.70 -7.32
C VAL A 75 -12.93 -8.49 -7.18
N LYS A 76 -13.60 -8.34 -6.03
CA LYS A 76 -14.51 -7.23 -5.73
C LYS A 76 -13.78 -5.99 -5.19
N ILE A 77 -12.47 -6.06 -4.99
CA ILE A 77 -11.66 -4.95 -4.48
C ILE A 77 -11.04 -4.25 -5.71
N PRO A 78 -11.59 -3.12 -6.18
CA PRO A 78 -10.94 -2.34 -7.21
C PRO A 78 -9.64 -1.79 -6.65
N VAL A 79 -8.55 -2.08 -7.35
CA VAL A 79 -7.20 -1.66 -7.01
C VAL A 79 -6.67 -0.77 -8.11
N GLN A 80 -6.85 0.54 -7.92
CA GLN A 80 -6.36 1.56 -8.84
C GLN A 80 -5.16 2.27 -8.22
N TRP A 81 -4.06 2.36 -8.97
CA TRP A 81 -3.00 3.30 -8.66
C TRP A 81 -3.50 4.74 -8.88
N SER A 82 -2.85 5.71 -8.23
CA SER A 82 -3.25 7.11 -8.30
C SER A 82 -3.16 7.73 -9.71
N ASP A 83 -2.45 7.08 -10.63
CA ASP A 83 -2.32 7.44 -12.04
C ASP A 83 -3.45 6.87 -12.93
N GLY A 84 -4.40 6.13 -12.34
CA GLY A 84 -5.50 5.49 -13.06
C GLY A 84 -5.15 4.14 -13.69
N VAL A 85 -3.94 3.61 -13.48
CA VAL A 85 -3.57 2.26 -13.91
C VAL A 85 -4.26 1.25 -12.97
N SER A 86 -5.24 0.54 -13.52
CA SER A 86 -5.85 -0.62 -12.85
C SER A 86 -4.87 -1.79 -12.92
N THR A 87 -4.58 -2.38 -11.76
CA THR A 87 -3.76 -3.61 -11.70
C THR A 87 -4.55 -4.86 -12.05
N GLY A 88 -5.84 -4.73 -12.37
CA GLY A 88 -6.70 -5.86 -12.74
C GLY A 88 -7.19 -6.68 -11.54
N SER A 89 -6.33 -6.98 -10.57
CA SER A 89 -6.69 -7.74 -9.36
C SER A 89 -5.90 -7.33 -8.11
N MET A 90 -6.49 -7.55 -6.92
CA MET A 90 -5.82 -7.29 -5.63
C MET A 90 -4.51 -8.06 -5.46
N PHE A 91 -4.38 -9.24 -6.09
CA PHE A 91 -3.15 -10.02 -6.05
C PHE A 91 -2.03 -9.37 -6.86
N ASP A 92 -2.36 -8.86 -8.04
CA ASP A 92 -1.41 -8.13 -8.89
C ASP A 92 -1.00 -6.81 -8.21
N TRP A 93 -1.96 -6.11 -7.60
CA TRP A 93 -1.68 -4.93 -6.79
C TRP A 93 -0.71 -5.23 -5.64
N MET A 94 -0.96 -6.28 -4.86
CA MET A 94 -0.11 -6.64 -3.74
C MET A 94 1.32 -6.98 -4.20
N THR A 95 1.44 -7.72 -5.30
CA THR A 95 2.73 -8.06 -5.91
C THR A 95 3.49 -6.81 -6.36
N LEU A 96 2.83 -5.92 -7.10
CA LEU A 96 3.45 -4.67 -7.58
C LEU A 96 3.85 -3.77 -6.41
N THR A 97 2.97 -3.60 -5.42
CA THR A 97 3.24 -2.84 -4.20
C THR A 97 4.48 -3.37 -3.47
N THR A 98 4.57 -4.69 -3.25
CA THR A 98 5.73 -5.30 -2.60
C THR A 98 7.02 -5.09 -3.40
N ILE A 99 6.99 -5.30 -4.72
CA ILE A 99 8.16 -5.07 -5.58
C ILE A 99 8.60 -3.61 -5.50
N THR A 100 7.68 -2.65 -5.62
CA THR A 100 7.98 -1.23 -5.57
C THR A 100 8.60 -0.83 -4.23
N ILE A 101 8.01 -1.27 -3.11
CA ILE A 101 8.54 -0.97 -1.77
C ILE A 101 9.95 -1.54 -1.61
N ASN A 102 10.19 -2.78 -2.05
CA ASN A 102 11.51 -3.40 -1.96
C ASN A 102 12.55 -2.65 -2.81
N ASN A 103 12.21 -2.28 -4.04
CA ASN A 103 13.13 -1.52 -4.90
C ASN A 103 13.51 -0.17 -4.29
N ILE A 104 12.55 0.53 -3.68
CA ILE A 104 12.83 1.80 -2.97
C ILE A 104 13.71 1.53 -1.75
N ALA A 105 13.42 0.48 -0.99
CA ALA A 105 14.22 0.11 0.18
C ALA A 105 15.68 -0.19 -0.19
N ASP A 106 15.90 -0.99 -1.23
CA ASP A 106 17.22 -1.33 -1.77
C ASP A 106 17.96 -0.06 -2.20
N GLN A 107 17.29 0.85 -2.93
CA GLN A 107 17.89 2.09 -3.39
C GLN A 107 18.28 3.03 -2.23
N LEU A 108 17.44 3.11 -1.20
CA LEU A 108 17.72 3.90 0.00
C LEU A 108 18.88 3.30 0.80
N GLU A 109 18.97 1.98 0.89
CA GLU A 109 20.08 1.28 1.52
C GLU A 109 21.41 1.56 0.79
N GLU A 110 21.42 1.53 -0.54
CA GLU A 110 22.58 1.92 -1.36
C GLU A 110 23.06 3.36 -1.07
N TRP A 111 22.14 4.25 -0.71
CA TRP A 111 22.43 5.63 -0.31
C TRP A 111 22.82 5.79 1.17
N GLY A 112 22.89 4.69 1.92
CA GLY A 112 23.20 4.66 3.35
C GLY A 112 22.03 5.08 4.25
N ILE A 113 20.79 5.03 3.75
CA ILE A 113 19.58 5.40 4.48
C ILE A 113 18.86 4.13 4.91
N CYS A 114 19.02 3.73 6.17
CA CYS A 114 18.28 2.61 6.74
C CYS A 114 16.86 3.04 7.14
N ILE A 115 15.87 2.40 6.54
CA ILE A 115 14.44 2.59 6.82
C ILE A 115 13.83 1.46 7.66
N LEU A 116 14.61 0.42 7.97
CA LEU A 116 14.33 -0.64 8.94
C LEU A 116 14.72 -0.24 10.37
#